data_AF-A0A6G4TYS4-F1
#
_entry.id   AF-A0A6G4TYS4-F1
#
_cell.length_a   1.000
_cell.length_b   1.000
_cell.length_c   1.000
_cell.angle_alpha   90.00
_cell.angle_beta   90.00
_cell.angle_gamma   90.00
#
_symmetry.space_group_name_H-M   'P 1'
#
loop_
_entity.id
_entity.type
_entity.pdbx_description
1 polymer ?
#
loop_
_entity_poly.entity_id
_entity_poly.type
_entity_poly.pdbx_seq_one_letter_code
_entity_poly.pdbx_strand_id
1 'polypeptide(L)' 'MAPGTTVQDHVALAEIELCGELIIAASSTPEERLSPDRIDEVLKVASRPASADERQFE' A
#
# COMPACT_ATOMS: atom_id res chain seq x y z
N MET A 1 7.33 -32.34 2.34
CA MET A 1 7.12 -31.28 1.33
C MET A 1 6.30 -31.90 0.20
N ALA A 2 5.05 -31.48 -0.02
CA ALA A 2 4.26 -32.03 -1.12
C ALA A 2 4.74 -31.40 -2.44
N PRO A 3 4.96 -32.17 -3.51
CA PRO A 3 5.55 -31.68 -4.77
C PRO A 3 4.70 -30.62 -5.51
N GLY A 4 3.46 -30.40 -5.09
CA GLY A 4 2.60 -29.35 -5.63
C GLY A 4 2.81 -27.96 -5.00
N THR A 5 3.53 -27.84 -3.89
CA THR A 5 3.69 -26.53 -3.21
C THR A 5 4.70 -25.64 -3.94
N THR A 6 5.80 -26.20 -4.44
CA THR A 6 6.88 -25.41 -5.07
C THR A 6 6.42 -24.72 -6.35
N VAL A 7 5.64 -25.39 -7.21
CA VAL A 7 5.11 -24.78 -8.43
C VAL A 7 4.09 -23.68 -8.11
N GLN A 8 3.26 -23.87 -7.08
CA GLN A 8 2.30 -22.87 -6.64
C GLN A 8 3.00 -21.65 -6.00
N ASP A 9 4.08 -21.86 -5.25
CA ASP A 9 4.89 -20.79 -4.66
C ASP A 9 5.50 -19.88 -5.74
N HIS A 10 5.98 -20.45 -6.85
CA HIS A 10 6.51 -19.66 -7.97
C HIS A 10 5.44 -18.83 -8.69
N VAL A 11 4.23 -19.38 -8.84
CA VAL A 11 3.10 -18.66 -9.46
C VAL A 11 2.66 -17.51 -8.56
N ALA A 12 2.48 -17.77 -7.26
CA ALA A 12 2.12 -16.74 -6.29
C ALA A 12 3.17 -15.62 -6.22
N LEU A 13 4.45 -15.97 -6.30
CA LEU A 13 5.52 -14.98 -6.32
C LEU A 13 5.48 -14.11 -7.59
N ALA A 14 5.27 -14.71 -8.77
CA ALA A 14 5.13 -13.97 -10.01
C ALA A 14 3.90 -13.04 -10.01
N GLU A 15 2.79 -13.45 -9.39
CA GLU A 15 1.60 -12.61 -9.21
C GLU A 15 1.86 -11.42 -8.29
N ILE A 16 2.60 -11.62 -7.19
CA ILE A 16 2.98 -10.54 -6.27
C ILE A 16 3.87 -9.52 -6.98
N GLU A 17 4.87 -9.97 -7.73
CA GLU A 17 5.76 -9.11 -8.51
C GLU A 17 4.96 -8.27 -9.52
N LEU A 18 4.07 -8.91 -10.28
CA LEU A 18 3.19 -8.22 -11.23
C LEU A 18 2.28 -7.19 -10.55
N CYS A 19 1.68 -7.53 -9.40
CA CYS A 19 0.84 -6.61 -8.66
C CYS A 19 1.62 -5.40 -8.14
N GLY A 20 2.86 -5.60 -7.68
CA GLY A 20 3.75 -4.52 -7.26
C GLY A 20 4.00 -3.51 -8.39
N GLU A 21 4.36 -3.99 -9.58
CA GLU A 21 4.59 -3.14 -10.74
C GLU A 21 3.34 -2.34 -11.14
N LEU A 22 2.16 -2.97 -11.10
CA LEU A 22 0.88 -2.31 -11.42
C LEU A 22 0.50 -1.23 -10.41
N ILE A 23 0.76 -1.45 -9.11
CA ILE A 23 0.52 -0.44 -8.05
C ILE A 23 1.40 0.79 -8.30
N ILE A 24 2.68 0.59 -8.62
CA ILE A 24 3.62 1.69 -8.88
C ILE A 24 3.21 2.46 -10.14
N ALA A 25 2.85 1.74 -11.22
CA ALA A 25 2.37 2.35 -12.46
C ALA A 25 1.08 3.18 -12.22
N ALA A 26 0.11 2.65 -11.48
CA ALA A 26 -1.10 3.37 -11.11
C ALA A 26 -0.82 4.60 -10.24
N SER A 27 0.04 4.45 -9.22
CA SER A 27 0.50 5.55 -8.35
C SER A 27 1.22 6.67 -9.10
N SER A 28 1.94 6.33 -10.18
CA SER A 28 2.69 7.29 -11.00
C SER A 28 1.85 7.90 -12.12
N THR A 29 0.65 7.37 -12.37
CA THR A 29 -0.29 7.92 -13.35
C THR A 29 -0.88 9.22 -12.77
N PRO A 30 -0.98 10.31 -13.56
CA PRO A 30 -1.47 11.60 -13.09
C PRO A 30 -3.00 11.61 -12.94
N GLU A 31 -3.55 10.63 -12.22
CA GLU A 31 -4.96 10.60 -11.82
C GLU A 31 -5.19 11.53 -10.62
N GLU A 32 -6.47 11.88 -10.40
CA GLU A 32 -6.85 12.69 -9.25
C GLU A 32 -6.52 11.93 -7.95
N ARG A 33 -5.56 12.45 -7.19
CA ARG A 33 -5.19 11.90 -5.88
C ARG A 33 -6.42 11.96 -4.98
N LEU A 34 -6.64 10.89 -4.21
CA LEU A 34 -7.69 10.89 -3.19
C LEU A 34 -7.53 12.10 -2.26
N SER A 35 -8.65 12.73 -1.91
CA SER A 35 -8.69 13.76 -0.87
C SER A 35 -8.16 13.21 0.46
N PRO A 36 -7.51 14.02 1.31
CA PRO A 36 -7.02 13.59 2.63
C PRO A 36 -8.07 12.87 3.49
N ASP A 37 -9.30 13.41 3.55
CA ASP A 37 -10.40 12.79 4.33
C ASP A 37 -10.72 11.36 3.87
N ARG A 38 -10.69 11.12 2.55
CA ARG A 38 -10.93 9.80 1.95
C ARG A 38 -9.76 8.85 2.19
N ILE A 39 -8.54 9.36 2.25
CA ILE A 39 -7.35 8.58 2.61
C ILE A 39 -7.47 8.10 4.06
N ASP A 40 -7.82 8.98 4.99
CA ASP A 40 -8.00 8.65 6.40
C ASP A 40 -9.13 7.63 6.61
N GLU A 41 -10.24 7.76 5.87
CA GLU A 41 -11.33 6.78 5.87
C GLU A 41 -10.86 5.39 5.42
N VAL A 42 -10.12 5.31 4.31
CA VAL A 42 -9.60 4.05 3.75
C VAL A 42 -8.59 3.41 4.69
N LEU A 43 -7.68 4.21 5.25
CA LEU A 43 -6.68 3.76 6.20
C LEU A 43 -7.26 3.50 7.60
N LYS A 44 -8.54 3.84 7.83
CA LYS A 44 -9.22 3.78 9.13
C LYS A 44 -8.45 4.53 10.21
N VAL A 45 -7.72 5.57 9.81
CA VAL A 45 -7.02 6.48 10.71
C VAL A 45 -8.06 7.48 11.18
N ALA A 46 -8.87 7.08 12.15
CA ALA A 46 -9.79 8.01 12.79
C ALA A 46 -8.97 9.16 13.38
N SER A 47 -9.00 10.33 12.72
CA SER A 47 -8.54 11.64 13.18
C SER A 47 -7.43 11.54 14.25
N ARG A 48 -6.18 11.28 13.84
CA ARG A 48 -5.05 11.51 14.75
C ARG A 48 -5.07 13.02 15.05
N PRO A 49 -5.30 13.45 16.30
CA PRO A 49 -5.38 14.88 16.60
C PRO A 49 -4.07 15.53 16.16
N ALA A 50 -4.17 16.63 15.40
CA ALA A 50 -3.07 17.35 14.76
C ALA A 50 -2.14 18.08 15.75
N SER A 51 -1.81 17.45 16.88
CA SER A 51 -1.10 18.08 18.00
C SER A 51 0.00 17.17 18.58
N ALA A 52 0.71 16.41 17.75
CA ALA A 52 1.80 15.55 18.23
C ALA A 52 3.05 15.50 17.35
N ASP A 53 3.27 16.43 16.41
CA ASP A 53 4.44 16.35 15.51
C ASP A 53 5.16 17.70 15.23
N GLU A 54 5.16 18.64 16.18
CA GLU A 54 6.04 19.84 16.09
C GLU A 54 6.97 20.06 17.30
N ARG A 55 7.13 19.09 18.19
CA ARG A 55 7.94 19.23 19.42
C ARG A 55 8.90 18.06 19.67
N GLN A 56 9.49 17.49 18.61
CA GLN A 56 10.55 16.46 18.76
C GLN A 56 11.86 16.80 18.04
N PHE A 57 12.05 18.06 17.65
CA PHE A 57 13.34 18.57 17.19
C PHE A 57 13.65 19.91 17.88
N GLU A 58 13.77 19.87 19.21
CA GLU A 58 14.52 20.88 19.97
C GLU A 58 15.41 20.17 20.99
#